data_AF-A0A0B4CZ50-F1
#
_entry.id   AF-A0A0B4CZ50-F1
#
_cell.length_a   1.000
_cell.length_b   1.000
_cell.length_c   1.000
_cell.angle_alpha   90.00
_cell.angle_beta   90.00
_cell.angle_gamma   90.00
#
_symmetry.space_group_name_H-M   'P 1'
#
loop_
_entity.id
_entity.type
_entity.pdbx_description
1 polymer ?
#
loop_
_entity_poly.entity_id
_entity_poly.type
_entity_poly.pdbx_seq_one_letter_code
_entity_poly.pdbx_strand_id
1 'polypeptide(L)'
;MSEPNRPRVFTSEQLWRGATHAWLAFMVLLATATVAWTLVAGGAPFDPSTLTMAAYAAVWGAFFGGLVSMVVTIVGLPVAAAVGYALRRVRRRWIHLGVFAVFGAVIGAAAIAVFAALSRAVTLDPAFITLTLGVCAAATVYGRWQGARTPQRRAPVREEEDLLLDG
;
A
#
# COMPACT_ATOMS: atom_id res chain seq x y z
N MET A 1 -12.05 26.22 29.58
CA MET A 1 -11.28 26.58 28.37
C MET A 1 -10.79 25.29 27.74
N SER A 2 -11.23 24.96 26.53
CA SER A 2 -10.73 23.81 25.77
C SER A 2 -9.28 24.06 25.38
N GLU A 3 -8.38 23.11 25.65
CA GLU A 3 -6.99 23.25 25.22
C GLU A 3 -6.90 23.53 23.71
N PRO A 4 -5.99 24.42 23.27
CA PRO A 4 -5.74 24.63 21.86
C PRO A 4 -5.36 23.29 21.22
N ASN A 5 -6.19 22.86 20.26
CA ASN A 5 -6.06 21.62 19.50
C ASN A 5 -4.68 21.58 18.83
N ARG A 6 -3.67 21.00 19.51
CA ARG A 6 -2.29 21.00 19.01
C ARG A 6 -2.29 20.30 17.65
N PRO A 7 -1.62 20.89 16.63
CA PRO A 7 -1.53 20.27 15.32
C PRO A 7 -0.92 18.87 15.50
N ARG A 8 -1.72 17.84 15.19
CA ARG A 8 -1.33 16.43 15.35
C ARG A 8 -0.07 16.20 14.52
N VAL A 9 1.06 16.05 15.21
CA VAL A 9 2.34 15.74 14.58
C VAL A 9 2.19 14.35 13.93
N PHE A 10 2.53 14.26 12.65
CA PHE A 10 2.55 13.00 11.92
C PHE A 10 3.60 12.09 12.58
N THR A 11 3.16 10.97 13.17
CA THR A 11 4.07 10.06 13.88
C THR A 11 4.61 8.97 12.95
N SER A 12 5.85 8.54 13.17
CA SER A 12 6.46 7.41 12.44
C SER A 12 5.60 6.14 12.53
N GLU A 13 4.95 5.92 13.68
CA GLU A 13 4.04 4.80 13.90
C GLU A 13 2.80 4.85 12.97
N GLN A 14 2.23 6.03 12.74
CA GLN A 14 1.11 6.20 11.80
C GLN A 14 1.54 5.91 10.36
N LEU A 15 2.73 6.35 9.98
CA LEU A 15 3.31 6.07 8.66
C LEU A 15 3.48 4.56 8.47
N TRP A 16 4.12 3.88 9.42
CA TRP A 16 4.35 2.44 9.36
C TRP A 16 3.04 1.66 9.31
N ARG A 17 2.07 1.97 10.18
CA ARG A 17 0.76 1.32 10.13
C ARG A 17 0.06 1.53 8.78
N GLY A 18 0.08 2.76 8.25
CA GLY A 18 -0.49 3.07 6.94
C GLY A 18 0.19 2.29 5.81
N ALA A 19 1.52 2.19 5.86
CA ALA A 19 2.32 1.41 4.92
C ALA A 19 2.02 -0.09 5.00
N THR A 20 1.92 -0.67 6.20
CA THR A 20 1.56 -2.07 6.40
C THR A 20 0.16 -2.36 5.85
N HIS A 21 -0.83 -1.49 6.08
CA HIS A 21 -2.17 -1.68 5.52
C HIS A 21 -2.19 -1.56 3.99
N ALA A 22 -1.42 -0.62 3.42
CA ALA A 22 -1.27 -0.50 1.97
C ALA A 22 -0.64 -1.77 1.38
N TRP A 23 0.42 -2.28 2.02
CA TRP A 23 1.11 -3.49 1.60
C TRP A 23 0.20 -4.73 1.68
N LEU A 24 -0.51 -4.94 2.80
CA LEU A 24 -1.46 -6.04 2.93
C LEU A 24 -2.59 -5.95 1.91
N ALA A 25 -3.14 -4.75 1.67
CA ALA A 25 -4.16 -4.54 0.65
C ALA A 25 -3.63 -4.86 -0.76
N PHE A 26 -2.40 -4.43 -1.06
CA PHE A 26 -1.72 -4.78 -2.30
C PHE A 26 -1.54 -6.29 -2.46
N MET A 27 -1.12 -7.00 -1.40
CA MET A 27 -0.96 -8.46 -1.42
C MET A 27 -2.26 -9.20 -1.72
N VAL A 28 -3.36 -8.77 -1.09
CA VAL A 28 -4.70 -9.33 -1.35
C VAL A 28 -5.14 -9.05 -2.79
N LEU A 29 -4.96 -7.82 -3.27
CA LEU A 29 -5.30 -7.45 -4.64
C LEU A 29 -4.43 -8.17 -5.68
N LEU A 30 -3.14 -8.35 -5.41
CA LEU A 30 -2.21 -9.07 -6.27
C LEU A 30 -2.60 -10.55 -6.37
N ALA A 31 -2.88 -11.20 -5.24
CA ALA A 31 -3.30 -12.61 -5.23
C ALA A 31 -4.61 -12.80 -5.99
N THR A 32 -5.61 -11.96 -5.71
CA THR A 32 -6.91 -12.03 -6.40
C THR A 32 -6.81 -11.73 -7.90
N ALA A 33 -6.00 -10.74 -8.30
CA ALA A 33 -5.74 -10.44 -9.70
C ALA A 33 -5.02 -11.60 -10.41
N THR A 34 -4.07 -12.25 -9.75
CA THR A 34 -3.34 -13.40 -10.31
C THR A 34 -4.27 -14.59 -10.55
N VAL A 35 -5.15 -14.88 -9.59
CA VAL A 35 -6.18 -15.91 -9.74
C VAL A 35 -7.12 -15.56 -10.88
N ALA A 36 -7.70 -14.35 -10.87
CA ALA A 36 -8.64 -13.90 -11.88
C ALA A 36 -8.03 -13.94 -13.29
N TRP A 37 -6.78 -13.49 -13.43
CA TRP A 37 -6.04 -13.54 -14.69
C TRP A 37 -5.85 -14.98 -15.17
N THR A 38 -5.40 -15.88 -14.29
CA THR A 38 -5.17 -17.29 -14.66
C THR A 38 -6.47 -17.97 -15.13
N LEU A 39 -7.59 -17.67 -14.48
CA LEU A 39 -8.89 -18.25 -14.83
C LEU A 39 -9.50 -17.63 -16.10
N VAL A 40 -9.38 -16.31 -16.28
CA VAL A 40 -10.04 -15.60 -17.39
C VAL A 40 -9.17 -15.60 -18.64
N ALA A 41 -7.90 -15.20 -18.53
CA ALA A 41 -7.01 -15.08 -19.68
C ALA A 41 -6.53 -16.45 -20.20
N GLY A 42 -6.52 -17.48 -19.34
CA GLY A 42 -6.18 -18.84 -19.74
C GLY A 42 -7.23 -19.49 -20.64
N GLY A 43 -8.48 -18.98 -20.67
CA GLY A 43 -9.60 -19.59 -21.40
C GLY A 43 -9.86 -21.05 -21.01
N ALA A 44 -9.32 -21.49 -19.87
CA ALA A 44 -9.27 -22.87 -19.47
C ALA A 44 -10.62 -23.30 -18.86
N PRO A 45 -11.03 -24.56 -19.06
CA PRO A 45 -12.21 -25.09 -18.38
C PRO A 45 -12.05 -25.02 -16.86
N PHE A 46 -13.15 -24.75 -16.16
CA PHE A 46 -13.19 -24.72 -14.69
C PHE A 46 -13.12 -26.16 -14.13
N ASP A 47 -11.93 -26.75 -14.16
CA ASP A 47 -11.63 -28.06 -13.61
C ASP A 47 -10.66 -28.00 -12.40
N PRO A 48 -10.55 -29.07 -11.60
CA PRO A 48 -9.67 -29.08 -10.43
C PRO A 48 -8.20 -28.80 -10.74
N SER A 49 -7.70 -29.19 -11.92
CA SER A 49 -6.32 -28.92 -12.34
C SER A 49 -6.06 -27.43 -12.57
N THR A 50 -6.98 -26.74 -13.24
CA THR A 50 -6.88 -25.29 -13.49
C THR A 50 -6.94 -24.50 -12.20
N LEU A 51 -7.83 -24.90 -11.27
CA LEU A 51 -7.90 -24.30 -9.94
C LEU A 51 -6.60 -24.50 -9.15
N THR A 52 -5.99 -25.68 -9.24
CA THR A 52 -4.71 -25.99 -8.59
C THR A 52 -3.58 -25.12 -9.16
N MET A 53 -3.54 -24.96 -10.49
CA MET A 53 -2.55 -24.11 -11.16
C MET A 53 -2.73 -22.63 -10.79
N ALA A 54 -3.97 -22.13 -10.74
CA ALA A 54 -4.27 -20.76 -10.33
C ALA A 54 -3.88 -20.50 -8.87
N ALA A 55 -4.16 -21.46 -7.98
CA ALA A 55 -3.72 -21.39 -6.58
C ALA A 55 -2.19 -21.37 -6.47
N TYR A 56 -1.50 -22.25 -7.19
CA TYR A 56 -0.03 -22.29 -7.22
C TYR A 56 0.56 -20.98 -7.74
N ALA A 57 0.04 -20.44 -8.85
CA ALA A 57 0.47 -19.17 -9.42
C ALA A 57 0.23 -18.00 -8.45
N ALA A 58 -0.92 -18.00 -7.76
CA ALA A 58 -1.23 -16.98 -6.77
C ALA A 58 -0.30 -17.04 -5.55
N VAL A 59 0.02 -18.24 -5.05
CA VAL A 59 0.96 -18.42 -3.93
C VAL A 59 2.37 -17.95 -4.31
N TRP A 60 2.87 -18.37 -5.47
CA TRP A 60 4.19 -17.95 -5.94
C TRP A 60 4.27 -16.46 -6.25
N GLY A 61 3.25 -15.93 -6.94
CA GLY A 61 3.12 -14.52 -7.23
C GLY A 61 3.05 -13.67 -5.96
N ALA A 62 2.27 -14.11 -4.97
CA ALA A 62 2.21 -13.47 -3.66
C ALA A 62 3.55 -13.55 -2.92
N PHE A 63 4.26 -14.68 -2.97
CA PHE A 63 5.55 -14.81 -2.29
C PHE A 63 6.60 -13.86 -2.86
N PHE A 64 6.88 -13.95 -4.17
CA PHE A 64 7.89 -13.09 -4.80
C PHE A 64 7.43 -11.65 -4.90
N GLY A 65 6.18 -11.42 -5.33
CA GLY A 65 5.59 -10.09 -5.39
C GLY A 65 5.51 -9.43 -4.01
N GLY A 66 5.30 -10.22 -2.95
CA GLY A 66 5.33 -9.78 -1.57
C GLY A 66 6.71 -9.33 -1.11
N LEU A 67 7.74 -10.12 -1.41
CA LEU A 67 9.13 -9.75 -1.09
C LEU A 67 9.55 -8.47 -1.82
N VAL A 68 9.29 -8.37 -3.12
CA VAL A 68 9.62 -7.18 -3.92
C VAL A 68 8.82 -5.97 -3.43
N SER A 69 7.51 -6.12 -3.22
CA SER A 69 6.67 -5.01 -2.74
C SER A 69 7.01 -4.57 -1.32
N MET A 70 7.51 -5.47 -0.47
CA MET A 70 8.00 -5.12 0.86
C MET A 70 9.22 -4.21 0.76
N VAL A 71 10.19 -4.54 -0.11
CA VAL A 71 11.35 -3.68 -0.38
C VAL A 71 10.91 -2.32 -0.92
N VAL A 72 10.01 -2.30 -1.90
CA VAL A 72 9.45 -1.06 -2.46
C VAL A 72 8.73 -0.23 -1.39
N THR A 73 8.01 -0.88 -0.48
CA THR A 73 7.32 -0.20 0.62
C THR A 73 8.31 0.45 1.60
N ILE A 74 9.38 -0.25 1.96
CA ILE A 74 10.44 0.26 2.85
C ILE A 74 11.15 1.44 2.19
N VAL A 75 11.54 1.31 0.91
CA VAL A 75 12.23 2.37 0.16
C VAL A 75 11.30 3.54 -0.16
N GLY A 76 10.00 3.29 -0.35
CA GLY A 76 8.99 4.31 -0.60
C GLY A 76 8.57 5.06 0.67
N LEU A 77 8.83 4.51 1.85
CA LEU A 77 8.43 5.08 3.14
C LEU A 77 8.96 6.51 3.37
N PRO A 78 10.25 6.82 3.14
CA PRO A 78 10.80 8.17 3.27
C PRO A 78 10.14 9.17 2.32
N VAL A 79 9.85 8.75 1.08
CA VAL A 79 9.17 9.59 0.09
C VAL A 79 7.74 9.87 0.54
N ALA A 80 7.01 8.84 1.00
CA ALA A 80 5.67 8.99 1.54
C ALA A 80 5.65 9.90 2.79
N ALA A 81 6.67 9.82 3.65
CA ALA A 81 6.84 10.72 4.79
C ALA A 81 7.01 12.17 4.33
N ALA A 82 7.92 12.43 3.39
CA ALA A 82 8.19 13.76 2.85
C ALA A 82 6.93 14.37 2.22
N VAL A 83 6.18 13.58 1.44
CA VAL A 83 4.89 13.97 0.86
C VAL A 83 3.86 14.28 1.96
N GLY A 84 3.78 13.43 3.00
CA GLY A 84 2.91 13.66 4.16
C GLY A 84 3.23 14.97 4.88
N TYR A 85 4.51 15.26 5.07
CA TYR A 85 4.98 16.52 5.67
C TYR A 85 4.68 17.74 4.80
N ALA A 86 4.87 17.64 3.48
CA ALA A 86 4.54 18.72 2.55
C ALA A 86 3.03 19.03 2.55
N LEU A 87 2.19 18.00 2.63
CA LEU A 87 0.73 18.13 2.63
C LEU A 87 0.14 18.53 4.00
N ARG A 88 0.94 18.72 5.05
CA ARG A 88 0.45 19.06 6.40
C ARG A 88 -0.41 20.33 6.46
N ARG A 89 -0.17 21.29 5.55
CA ARG A 89 -0.91 22.56 5.48
C ARG A 89 -2.21 22.44 4.66
N VAL A 90 -2.39 21.36 3.91
CA VAL A 90 -3.52 21.17 3.00
C VAL A 90 -4.68 20.51 3.74
N ARG A 91 -5.76 21.26 3.98
CA ARG A 91 -6.96 20.76 4.71
C ARG A 91 -7.89 19.88 3.86
N ARG A 92 -7.78 19.91 2.53
CA ARG A 92 -8.71 19.20 1.62
C ARG A 92 -8.37 17.71 1.51
N ARG A 93 -9.23 16.84 2.06
CA ARG A 93 -9.03 15.37 2.07
C ARG A 93 -8.79 14.77 0.68
N TRP A 94 -9.51 15.23 -0.34
CA TRP A 94 -9.39 14.73 -1.71
C TRP A 94 -8.00 14.95 -2.33
N ILE A 95 -7.29 16.02 -1.94
CA ILE A 95 -5.92 16.27 -2.42
C ILE A 95 -4.96 15.20 -1.88
N HIS A 96 -5.11 14.80 -0.61
CA HIS A 96 -4.31 13.71 -0.04
C HIS A 96 -4.57 12.41 -0.79
N LEU A 97 -5.85 12.07 -1.04
CA LEU A 97 -6.19 10.86 -1.80
C LEU A 97 -5.61 10.89 -3.22
N GLY A 98 -5.70 12.03 -3.92
CA GLY A 98 -5.14 12.20 -5.25
C GLY A 98 -3.62 12.02 -5.29
N VAL A 99 -2.88 12.63 -4.35
CA VAL A 99 -1.42 12.49 -4.30
C VAL A 99 -1.01 11.05 -3.99
N PHE A 100 -1.68 10.37 -3.06
CA PHE A 100 -1.38 8.96 -2.77
C PHE A 100 -1.79 8.03 -3.92
N ALA A 101 -2.85 8.34 -4.67
CA ALA A 101 -3.21 7.61 -5.88
C ALA A 101 -2.11 7.73 -6.96
N VAL A 102 -1.63 8.95 -7.21
CA VAL A 102 -0.52 9.20 -8.16
C VAL A 102 0.75 8.48 -7.69
N PHE A 103 1.07 8.54 -6.40
CA PHE A 103 2.21 7.82 -5.83
C PHE A 103 2.11 6.30 -6.07
N GLY A 104 0.92 5.72 -5.84
CA GLY A 104 0.66 4.31 -6.13
C GLY A 104 0.79 3.98 -7.62
N ALA A 105 0.26 4.83 -8.50
CA ALA A 105 0.40 4.65 -9.95
C ALA A 105 1.88 4.70 -10.40
N VAL A 106 2.69 5.61 -9.84
CA VAL A 106 4.13 5.69 -10.12
C VAL A 106 4.86 4.41 -9.68
N ILE A 107 4.53 3.87 -8.50
CA ILE A 107 5.06 2.59 -8.04
C ILE A 107 4.67 1.45 -9.00
N GLY A 108 3.39 1.41 -9.42
CA GLY A 108 2.91 0.43 -10.39
C GLY A 108 3.66 0.52 -11.73
N ALA A 109 3.86 1.74 -12.25
CA ALA A 109 4.59 1.98 -13.49
C ALA A 109 6.06 1.54 -13.37
N ALA A 110 6.71 1.82 -12.24
CA ALA A 110 8.09 1.38 -12.00
C ALA A 110 8.19 -0.15 -11.92
N ALA A 111 7.25 -0.81 -11.23
CA ALA A 111 7.21 -2.28 -11.16
C ALA A 111 7.01 -2.91 -12.55
N ILE A 112 6.09 -2.35 -13.35
CA ILE A 112 5.87 -2.76 -14.75
C ILE A 112 7.14 -2.60 -15.59
N ALA A 113 7.83 -1.46 -15.47
CA ALA A 113 9.05 -1.19 -16.23
C ALA A 113 10.18 -2.17 -15.87
N VAL A 114 10.38 -2.46 -14.58
CA VAL A 114 11.36 -3.47 -14.13
C VAL A 114 10.99 -4.85 -14.65
N PHE A 115 9.73 -5.25 -14.55
CA PHE A 115 9.26 -6.53 -15.08
C PHE A 115 9.51 -6.63 -16.59
N ALA A 116 9.10 -5.62 -17.37
CA ALA A 116 9.30 -5.58 -18.81
C ALA A 116 10.80 -5.67 -19.19
N ALA A 117 11.67 -4.98 -18.45
CA ALA A 117 13.11 -5.03 -18.68
C ALA A 117 13.71 -6.42 -18.40
N LEU A 118 13.22 -7.13 -17.38
CA LEU A 118 13.70 -8.46 -17.01
C LEU A 118 13.14 -9.57 -17.93
N SER A 119 11.90 -9.45 -18.39
CA SER A 119 11.23 -10.48 -19.18
C SER A 119 11.66 -10.54 -20.64
N ARG A 120 12.47 -9.58 -21.13
CA ARG A 120 13.14 -9.46 -22.45
C ARG A 120 12.33 -9.71 -23.74
N ALA A 121 11.09 -10.19 -23.70
CA ALA A 121 10.29 -10.54 -24.88
C ALA A 121 8.76 -10.55 -24.63
N VAL A 122 8.28 -10.16 -23.45
CA VAL A 122 6.84 -10.17 -23.13
C VAL A 122 6.22 -8.83 -23.50
N THR A 123 5.39 -8.82 -24.55
CA THR A 123 4.44 -7.72 -24.78
C THR A 123 3.41 -7.75 -23.65
N LEU A 124 3.42 -6.72 -22.82
CA LEU A 124 2.43 -6.56 -21.77
C LEU A 124 1.09 -6.15 -22.36
N ASP A 125 0.05 -6.90 -22.00
CA ASP A 125 -1.32 -6.54 -22.34
C ASP A 125 -1.68 -5.16 -21.73
N PRO A 126 -2.18 -4.20 -22.52
CA PRO A 126 -2.69 -2.93 -22.00
C PRO A 126 -3.70 -3.07 -20.85
N ALA A 127 -4.53 -4.12 -20.86
CA ALA A 127 -5.46 -4.41 -19.77
C ALA A 127 -4.72 -4.75 -18.48
N PHE A 128 -3.66 -5.56 -18.56
CA PHE A 128 -2.81 -5.90 -17.42
C PHE A 128 -2.07 -4.68 -16.86
N ILE A 129 -1.56 -3.80 -17.73
CA ILE A 129 -0.94 -2.54 -17.33
C ILE A 129 -1.94 -1.68 -16.57
N THR A 130 -3.13 -1.46 -17.15
CA THR A 130 -4.18 -0.62 -16.58
C THR A 130 -4.64 -1.16 -15.23
N LEU A 131 -4.86 -2.48 -15.13
CA LEU A 131 -5.24 -3.14 -13.90
C LEU A 131 -4.18 -2.96 -12.81
N THR A 132 -2.91 -3.20 -13.15
CA THR A 132 -1.79 -3.08 -12.20
C THR A 132 -1.67 -1.66 -11.66
N LEU A 133 -1.73 -0.64 -12.54
CA LEU A 133 -1.70 0.76 -12.14
C LEU A 133 -2.89 1.11 -11.23
N GLY A 134 -4.09 0.65 -11.58
CA GLY A 134 -5.31 0.86 -10.80
C GLY A 134 -5.23 0.22 -9.42
N VAL A 135 -4.76 -1.03 -9.33
CA VAL A 135 -4.57 -1.76 -8.06
C VAL A 135 -3.58 -1.05 -7.15
N CYS A 136 -2.42 -0.64 -7.69
CA CYS A 136 -1.42 0.07 -6.89
C CYS A 136 -1.95 1.42 -6.38
N ALA A 137 -2.64 2.18 -7.22
CA ALA A 137 -3.27 3.44 -6.82
C ALA A 137 -4.37 3.24 -5.77
N ALA A 138 -5.22 2.22 -5.92
CA ALA A 138 -6.28 1.92 -4.97
C ALA A 138 -5.71 1.46 -3.61
N ALA A 139 -4.67 0.62 -3.61
CA ALA A 139 -4.03 0.13 -2.40
C ALA A 139 -3.39 1.26 -1.57
N THR A 140 -2.69 2.20 -2.20
CA THR A 140 -2.08 3.35 -1.50
C THR A 140 -3.13 4.30 -0.94
N VAL A 141 -4.20 4.56 -1.70
CA VAL A 141 -5.35 5.35 -1.23
C VAL A 141 -6.01 4.68 -0.02
N TYR A 142 -6.23 3.37 -0.09
CA TYR A 142 -6.81 2.59 1.00
C TYR A 142 -5.94 2.63 2.27
N GLY A 143 -4.63 2.41 2.14
CA GLY A 143 -3.70 2.48 3.26
C GLY A 143 -3.70 3.86 3.92
N ARG A 144 -3.72 4.94 3.12
CA ARG A 144 -3.84 6.31 3.65
C ARG A 144 -5.16 6.54 4.38
N TRP A 145 -6.26 6.02 3.84
CA TRP A 145 -7.58 6.14 4.43
C TRP A 145 -7.69 5.41 5.76
N GLN A 146 -7.14 4.20 5.86
CA GLN A 146 -7.08 3.43 7.10
C GLN A 146 -6.21 4.12 8.16
N GLY A 147 -5.01 4.59 7.78
CA GLY A 147 -4.14 5.34 8.69
C GLY A 147 -4.77 6.64 9.22
N ALA A 148 -5.71 7.25 8.47
CA ALA A 148 -6.47 8.41 8.93
C ALA A 148 -7.59 8.07 9.92
N ARG A 149 -8.06 6.82 9.94
CA ARG A 149 -9.16 6.35 10.80
C ARG A 149 -8.68 5.78 12.13
N THR A 150 -7.44 5.31 12.21
CA THR A 150 -6.92 4.73 13.45
C THR A 150 -6.82 5.82 14.53
N PRO A 151 -7.56 5.69 15.65
CA PRO A 151 -7.45 6.63 16.76
C PRO A 151 -6.00 6.67 17.23
N GLN A 152 -5.45 7.87 17.46
CA GLN A 152 -4.18 7.99 18.17
C GLN A 152 -4.39 7.36 19.54
N ARG A 153 -3.60 6.32 19.84
CA ARG A 153 -3.49 5.83 21.21
C ARG A 153 -3.11 7.06 22.02
N ARG A 154 -3.96 7.49 22.96
CA ARG A 154 -3.61 8.56 23.88
C ARG A 154 -2.25 8.17 24.46
N ALA A 155 -1.31 9.12 24.50
CA ALA A 155 -0.07 8.90 25.25
C ALA A 155 -0.47 8.31 26.61
N PRO A 156 0.22 7.27 27.11
CA PRO A 156 -0.05 6.80 28.47
C PRO A 156 -0.09 8.03 29.35
N VAL A 157 -1.14 8.13 30.17
CA VAL A 157 -1.20 9.16 31.21
C VAL A 157 0.14 9.01 31.91
N ARG A 158 1.00 10.04 31.89
CA ARG A 158 2.22 10.04 32.71
C ARG A 158 1.72 9.76 34.11
N GLU A 159 1.94 8.54 34.58
CA GLU A 159 1.52 8.16 35.93
C GLU A 159 2.30 9.09 36.86
N GLU A 160 1.64 9.59 37.90
CA GLU A 160 2.18 10.62 38.81
C GLU A 160 3.54 10.21 39.41
N GLU A 161 3.92 8.93 39.36
CA GLU A 161 5.25 8.41 39.69
C GLU A 161 6.38 9.04 38.87
N ASP A 162 6.19 9.31 37.57
CA ASP A 162 7.21 9.96 36.73
C ASP A 162 7.35 11.47 37.08
N LEU A 163 6.28 12.09 37.60
CA LEU A 163 6.31 13.49 38.05
C LEU A 163 6.97 13.66 39.43
N LEU A 164 6.99 12.60 40.24
CA LEU A 164 7.62 12.59 41.56
C LEU A 164 9.13 12.29 41.50
N LEU A 165 9.62 11.71 40.41
CA LEU A 165 11.05 11.40 40.22
C LEU A 165 11.84 12.53 39.54
N ASP A 166 11.16 13.48 38.89
CA ASP A 166 11.74 14.62 38.19
C ASP A 166 11.80 15.93 39.05
N GLY A 167 11.37 15.89 40.32
CA GLY A 167 11.34 17.02 41.25
C GLY A 167 12.32 16.88 42.41
#